data_AF-A0A2X1PK49-F1
#
_entry.id   AF-A0A2X1PK49-F1
#
_cell.length_a   1.000
_cell.length_b   1.000
_cell.length_c   1.000
_cell.angle_alpha   90.00
_cell.angle_beta   90.00
_cell.angle_gamma   90.00
#
_symmetry.space_group_name_H-M   'P 1'
#
loop_
_entity.id
_entity.type
_entity.pdbx_description
1 polymer ?
#
loop_
_entity_poly.entity_id
_entity_poly.type
_entity_poly.pdbx_seq_one_letter_code
_entity_poly.pdbx_strand_id
1 'polypeptide(L)'
;MNNLFALCQRSAVIFSIIFTVEACDKLDSPKPISPQIETQKNTQLESNRVELKRGVYSDLTLQPWQAQSEEQIQLLRDLFEGLTAYDVQGNLVPAVAENWQTEDNKTWIFTLRENAKWSNGEPITASDFVQSWQTLSQSESPLKNYLAFMNLKNAKAVLEKALPVESLGLFAENDRTLRIELDKASPYLPSMLGTCESFASLC
;
A
#
# COMPACT_ATOMS: atom_id res chain seq x y z
N MET A 1 59.36 17.89 59.21
CA MET A 1 60.35 18.96 58.96
C MET A 1 59.72 19.90 57.95
N ASN A 2 58.82 20.80 58.36
CA ASN A 2 59.08 22.18 58.81
C ASN A 2 60.01 22.90 57.83
N ASN A 3 59.77 24.09 57.29
CA ASN A 3 58.67 25.06 57.27
C ASN A 3 59.19 26.09 56.25
N LEU A 4 58.38 26.55 55.29
CA LEU A 4 58.71 27.80 54.57
C LEU A 4 57.42 28.58 54.31
N PHE A 5 56.88 29.09 55.42
CA PHE A 5 55.81 30.07 55.45
C PHE A 5 56.40 31.48 55.31
N ALA A 6 55.73 32.29 54.48
CA ALA A 6 55.47 33.72 54.64
C ALA A 6 56.62 34.75 54.54
N LEU A 7 56.58 35.52 53.45
CA LEU A 7 56.89 36.96 53.34
C LEU A 7 56.41 37.37 51.92
N CYS A 8 55.69 38.45 51.63
CA CYS A 8 55.36 39.63 52.40
C CYS A 8 54.13 40.30 51.74
N GLN A 9 53.15 40.55 52.58
CA GLN A 9 51.94 41.36 52.45
C GLN A 9 52.28 42.84 52.13
N ARG A 10 51.52 43.50 51.24
CA ARG A 10 51.27 44.97 51.04
C ARG A 10 50.62 45.12 49.65
N SER A 11 49.42 45.65 49.41
CA SER A 11 48.82 46.90 49.89
C SER A 11 47.31 46.84 49.63
N ALA A 12 46.50 47.05 50.67
CA ALA A 12 45.73 48.28 50.88
C ALA A 12 44.46 48.38 50.02
N VAL A 13 43.41 47.76 50.55
CA VAL A 13 42.02 48.22 50.46
C VAL A 13 41.94 49.67 50.94
N ILE A 14 40.94 50.41 50.45
CA ILE A 14 40.47 51.75 50.83
C ILE A 14 40.82 52.83 49.80
N PHE A 15 39.93 53.01 48.82
CA PHE A 15 39.51 54.35 48.40
C PHE A 15 38.03 54.32 48.01
N SER A 16 37.21 54.77 48.95
CA SER A 16 36.00 55.56 48.79
C SER A 16 35.13 55.38 47.54
N ILE A 17 33.97 54.78 47.82
CA ILE A 17 32.64 55.23 47.41
C ILE A 17 32.62 56.73 47.05
N ILE A 18 32.47 57.04 45.76
CA ILE A 18 31.94 58.30 45.21
C ILE A 18 31.09 57.85 44.01
N PHE A 19 29.76 57.84 44.15
CA PHE A 19 28.84 58.73 43.40
C PHE A 19 29.26 58.85 41.92
N THR A 20 28.55 58.27 40.95
CA THR A 20 27.20 58.70 40.56
C THR A 20 26.45 57.61 39.77
N VAL A 21 25.13 57.61 39.97
CA VAL A 21 24.13 56.97 39.12
C VAL A 21 23.86 57.88 37.92
N GLU A 22 23.94 57.31 36.71
CA GLU A 22 23.23 57.67 35.46
C GLU A 22 23.69 56.62 34.41
N ALA A 23 22.90 55.58 34.10
CA ALA A 23 21.99 55.51 32.94
C ALA A 23 22.68 55.91 31.61
N CYS A 24 22.66 55.18 30.49
CA CYS A 24 21.98 53.97 30.02
C CYS A 24 22.73 53.45 28.77
N ASP A 25 22.33 52.24 28.35
CA ASP A 25 22.48 51.61 27.03
C ASP A 25 23.89 51.28 26.49
N LYS A 26 24.23 50.00 26.62
CA LYS A 26 25.16 49.34 25.69
C LYS A 26 24.35 48.71 24.56
N LEU A 27 24.51 49.24 23.37
CA LEU A 27 24.14 48.62 22.10
C LEU A 27 24.85 47.26 21.98
N ASP A 28 24.11 46.18 22.11
CA ASP A 28 24.60 44.84 21.81
C ASP A 28 24.75 44.70 20.28
N SER A 29 25.94 44.31 19.85
CA SER A 29 26.27 44.09 18.44
C SER A 29 25.51 42.86 17.90
N PRO A 30 25.14 42.83 16.60
CA PRO A 30 24.30 41.76 16.07
C PRO A 30 25.07 40.44 16.01
N LYS A 31 24.49 39.41 16.63
CA LYS A 31 24.96 38.01 16.54
C LYS A 31 24.66 37.47 15.14
N PRO A 32 25.56 36.70 14.50
CA PRO A 32 25.37 36.22 13.14
C PRO A 32 24.10 35.35 13.02
N ILE A 33 23.25 35.72 12.07
CA ILE A 33 22.03 35.01 11.69
C ILE A 33 22.45 33.73 10.96
N SER A 34 22.37 32.60 11.65
CA SER A 34 22.17 31.30 10.99
C SER A 34 20.66 31.14 10.82
N PRO A 35 20.14 30.79 9.63
CA PRO A 35 18.72 30.59 9.42
C PRO A 35 18.24 29.41 10.28
N GLN A 36 17.66 29.72 11.44
CA GLN A 36 16.80 28.81 12.17
C GLN A 36 15.51 28.72 11.37
N ILE A 37 15.43 27.77 10.44
CA ILE A 37 14.15 27.26 10.00
C ILE A 37 13.50 26.73 11.28
N GLU A 38 12.51 27.45 11.79
CA GLU A 38 11.62 26.95 12.83
C GLU A 38 11.09 25.63 12.33
N THR A 39 11.66 24.54 12.86
CA THR A 39 11.13 23.22 12.65
C THR A 39 9.81 23.26 13.38
N GLN A 40 8.73 23.46 12.62
CA GLN A 40 7.39 23.24 13.14
C GLN A 40 7.46 21.91 13.87
N LYS A 41 7.15 21.98 15.16
CA LYS A 41 7.09 20.83 16.05
C LYS A 41 5.97 19.97 15.50
N ASN A 42 6.31 19.14 14.51
CA ASN A 42 5.42 18.20 13.87
C ASN A 42 4.88 17.38 15.02
N THR A 43 3.59 17.56 15.28
CA THR A 43 2.82 16.77 16.23
C THR A 43 3.25 15.33 16.01
N GLN A 44 4.00 14.78 16.96
CA GLN A 44 4.30 13.37 16.98
C GLN A 44 2.95 12.69 17.17
N LEU A 45 2.33 12.32 16.05
CA LEU A 45 1.45 11.19 16.01
C LEU A 45 2.28 10.05 16.59
N GLU A 46 2.02 9.71 17.86
CA GLU A 46 2.39 8.42 18.41
C GLU A 46 1.70 7.37 17.54
N SER A 47 2.39 7.06 16.46
CA SER A 47 2.00 6.04 15.55
C SER A 47 2.35 4.76 16.26
N ASN A 48 1.33 3.97 16.60
CA ASN A 48 1.46 2.55 16.91
C ASN A 48 1.96 1.77 15.66
N ARG A 49 2.98 2.31 14.98
CA ARG A 49 3.58 1.78 13.76
C ARG A 49 4.39 0.58 14.18
N VAL A 50 3.84 -0.59 13.89
CA VAL A 50 4.59 -1.85 13.97
C VAL A 50 5.45 -1.94 12.72
N GLU A 51 6.77 -1.99 12.90
CA GLU A 51 7.70 -2.23 11.79
C GLU A 51 7.75 -3.73 11.51
N LEU A 52 7.33 -4.13 10.30
CA LEU A 52 7.47 -5.50 9.81
C LEU A 52 8.61 -5.56 8.79
N LYS A 53 9.64 -6.38 9.07
CA LYS A 53 10.75 -6.65 8.14
C LYS A 53 10.60 -8.05 7.56
N ARG A 54 10.47 -8.15 6.22
CA ARG A 54 10.42 -9.43 5.50
C ARG A 54 11.57 -9.50 4.51
N GLY A 55 12.29 -10.62 4.52
CA GLY A 55 13.28 -10.94 3.49
C GLY A 55 12.56 -11.46 2.25
N VAL A 56 12.74 -10.79 1.12
CA VAL A 56 12.28 -11.27 -0.19
C VAL A 56 13.52 -11.57 -1.03
N TYR A 57 13.60 -12.79 -1.56
CA TYR A 57 14.79 -13.30 -2.26
C TYR A 57 14.58 -13.43 -3.77
N SER A 58 13.43 -13.01 -4.28
CA SER A 58 13.10 -12.91 -5.70
C SER A 58 13.14 -11.46 -6.16
N ASP A 59 13.19 -11.25 -7.47
CA ASP A 59 12.89 -9.94 -8.05
C ASP A 59 11.47 -9.51 -7.66
N LEU A 60 11.27 -8.21 -7.45
CA LEU A 60 9.97 -7.64 -7.13
C LEU A 60 9.30 -7.14 -8.41
N THR A 61 7.98 -7.37 -8.50
CA THR A 61 7.12 -6.67 -9.44
C THR A 61 6.01 -5.98 -8.65
N LEU A 62 5.66 -4.77 -9.10
CA LEU A 62 4.48 -4.05 -8.61
C LEU A 62 3.32 -4.15 -9.61
N GLN A 63 3.56 -4.78 -10.77
CA GLN A 63 2.55 -5.03 -11.77
C GLN A 63 2.13 -6.51 -11.72
N PRO A 64 0.89 -6.79 -11.34
CA PRO A 64 0.41 -8.15 -11.13
C PRO A 64 0.40 -9.01 -12.38
N TRP A 65 0.01 -8.44 -13.52
CA TRP A 65 0.07 -9.14 -14.81
C TRP A 65 1.51 -9.41 -15.29
N GLN A 66 2.54 -8.92 -14.60
CA GLN A 66 3.94 -9.23 -14.88
C GLN A 66 4.51 -10.34 -13.99
N ALA A 67 3.81 -10.74 -12.91
CA ALA A 67 4.29 -11.74 -11.98
C ALA A 67 4.57 -13.08 -12.68
N GLN A 68 5.76 -13.64 -12.45
CA GLN A 68 6.26 -14.86 -13.08
C GLN A 68 6.35 -16.03 -12.09
N SER A 69 6.31 -15.76 -10.79
CA SER A 69 6.46 -16.76 -9.74
C SER A 69 5.62 -16.44 -8.50
N GLU A 70 5.41 -17.44 -7.65
CA GLU A 70 4.65 -17.30 -6.40
C GLU A 70 5.32 -16.34 -5.41
N GLU A 71 6.65 -16.26 -5.40
CA GLU A 71 7.39 -15.33 -4.53
C GLU A 71 7.08 -13.88 -4.86
N GLN A 72 6.89 -13.57 -6.15
CA GLN A 72 6.51 -12.24 -6.63
C GLN A 72 5.09 -11.83 -6.21
N ILE A 73 4.19 -12.81 -6.06
CA ILE A 73 2.79 -12.58 -5.67
C ILE A 73 2.67 -12.20 -4.19
N GLN A 74 3.62 -12.60 -3.34
CA GLN A 74 3.55 -12.33 -1.90
C GLN A 74 3.49 -10.83 -1.56
N LEU A 75 4.26 -10.00 -2.28
CA LEU A 75 4.18 -8.56 -2.08
C LEU A 75 2.88 -7.99 -2.64
N LEU A 76 2.44 -8.46 -3.81
CA LEU A 76 1.21 -7.99 -4.45
C LEU A 76 -0.02 -8.23 -3.56
N ARG A 77 -0.06 -9.34 -2.81
CA ARG A 77 -1.13 -9.63 -1.83
C ARG A 77 -1.27 -8.59 -0.71
N ASP A 78 -0.19 -7.89 -0.37
CA ASP A 78 -0.27 -6.82 0.63
C ASP A 78 -0.73 -5.49 0.01
N LEU A 79 -0.51 -5.33 -1.29
CA LEU A 79 -0.78 -4.08 -2.01
C LEU A 79 -2.19 -4.04 -2.58
N PHE A 80 -2.82 -5.20 -2.74
CA PHE A 80 -4.02 -5.36 -3.54
C PHE A 80 -5.00 -6.37 -2.95
N GLU A 81 -6.26 -6.28 -3.40
CA GLU A 81 -7.37 -7.05 -2.84
C GLU A 81 -8.27 -7.58 -3.97
N GLY A 82 -8.52 -8.90 -3.96
CA GLY A 82 -9.38 -9.56 -4.95
C GLY A 82 -10.89 -9.39 -4.69
N LEU A 83 -11.70 -10.08 -5.49
CA LEU A 83 -13.17 -10.09 -5.31
C LEU A 83 -13.57 -10.73 -3.99
N THR A 84 -12.90 -11.82 -3.61
CA THR A 84 -13.11 -12.57 -2.37
C THR A 84 -11.77 -12.80 -1.67
N ALA A 85 -11.79 -13.18 -0.40
CA ALA A 85 -10.59 -13.50 0.37
C ALA A 85 -10.82 -14.69 1.30
N TYR A 86 -9.76 -15.14 1.97
CA TYR A 86 -9.84 -16.13 3.04
C TYR A 86 -9.45 -15.49 4.38
N ASP A 87 -10.24 -15.76 5.43
CA ASP A 87 -9.87 -15.38 6.78
C ASP A 87 -8.76 -16.28 7.35
N VAL A 88 -8.30 -15.98 8.57
CA VAL A 88 -7.20 -16.74 9.21
C VAL A 88 -7.61 -18.18 9.58
N GLN A 89 -8.90 -18.51 9.52
CA GLN A 89 -9.44 -19.85 9.70
C GLN A 89 -9.62 -20.59 8.35
N GLY A 90 -9.34 -19.93 7.22
CA GLY A 90 -9.52 -20.48 5.88
C GLY A 90 -10.97 -20.45 5.39
N ASN A 91 -11.85 -19.66 6.01
CA ASN A 91 -13.20 -19.46 5.50
C ASN A 91 -13.18 -18.42 4.37
N LEU A 92 -13.98 -18.67 3.33
CA LEU A 92 -14.18 -17.69 2.27
C LEU A 92 -14.98 -16.51 2.83
N VAL A 93 -14.46 -15.29 2.63
CA VAL A 93 -15.06 -14.04 3.11
C VAL A 93 -15.15 -13.01 1.98
N PRO A 94 -16.08 -12.05 2.07
CA PRO A 94 -16.12 -10.87 1.20
C PRO A 94 -14.80 -10.09 1.22
N ALA A 95 -14.45 -9.47 0.08
CA ALA A 95 -13.29 -8.59 -0.05
C ALA A 95 -13.70 -7.30 -0.79
N VAL A 96 -13.33 -7.13 -2.08
CA VAL A 96 -13.89 -6.04 -2.88
C VAL A 96 -15.36 -6.31 -3.25
N ALA A 97 -15.73 -7.57 -3.49
CA ALA A 97 -17.12 -7.96 -3.62
C ALA A 97 -17.75 -8.18 -2.23
N GLU A 98 -18.87 -7.50 -1.95
CA GLU A 98 -19.62 -7.63 -0.70
C GLU A 98 -20.58 -8.83 -0.71
N ASN A 99 -21.00 -9.25 -1.91
CA ASN A 99 -21.79 -10.47 -2.12
C ASN A 99 -21.60 -10.99 -3.55
N TRP A 100 -21.98 -12.25 -3.76
CA TRP A 100 -22.04 -12.87 -5.08
C TRP A 100 -23.17 -13.89 -5.14
N GLN A 101 -23.68 -14.12 -6.35
CA GLN A 101 -24.77 -15.07 -6.58
C GLN A 101 -24.65 -15.74 -7.95
N THR A 102 -25.26 -16.92 -8.06
CA THR A 102 -25.40 -17.67 -9.32
C THR A 102 -26.65 -18.54 -9.24
N GLU A 103 -27.26 -18.81 -10.39
CA GLU A 103 -28.38 -19.75 -10.52
C GLU A 103 -27.92 -21.11 -11.10
N ASP A 104 -26.83 -21.11 -11.88
CA ASP A 104 -26.40 -22.23 -12.71
C ASP A 104 -24.92 -22.62 -12.54
N ASN A 105 -24.20 -21.92 -11.65
CA ASN A 105 -22.74 -22.00 -11.47
C ASN A 105 -21.92 -21.70 -12.73
N LYS A 106 -22.53 -21.12 -13.78
CA LYS A 106 -21.86 -20.67 -15.01
C LYS A 106 -21.89 -19.16 -15.15
N THR A 107 -22.96 -18.51 -14.71
CA THR A 107 -23.11 -17.07 -14.71
C THR A 107 -23.07 -16.60 -13.26
N TRP A 108 -22.03 -15.86 -12.91
CA TRP A 108 -21.83 -15.32 -11.58
C TRP A 108 -21.96 -13.81 -11.60
N ILE A 109 -22.71 -13.28 -10.64
CA ILE A 109 -22.84 -11.85 -10.41
C ILE A 109 -22.15 -11.51 -9.10
N PHE A 110 -21.16 -10.61 -9.16
CA PHE A 110 -20.46 -10.06 -8.01
C PHE A 110 -20.88 -8.60 -7.82
N THR A 111 -21.29 -8.26 -6.61
CA THR A 111 -21.62 -6.88 -6.22
C THR A 111 -20.45 -6.28 -5.47
N LEU A 112 -19.87 -5.18 -5.96
CA LEU A 112 -18.75 -4.50 -5.33
C LEU A 112 -19.21 -3.58 -4.19
N ARG A 113 -18.42 -3.47 -3.12
CA ARG A 113 -18.70 -2.56 -2.00
C ARG A 113 -18.60 -1.09 -2.42
N GLU A 114 -19.48 -0.22 -1.90
CA GLU A 114 -19.55 1.21 -2.28
C GLU A 114 -18.28 2.00 -1.95
N ASN A 115 -17.58 1.60 -0.90
CA ASN A 115 -16.43 2.31 -0.36
C ASN A 115 -15.09 1.76 -0.85
N ALA A 116 -15.09 0.85 -1.84
CA ALA A 116 -13.86 0.38 -2.47
C ALA A 116 -13.18 1.53 -3.20
N LYS A 117 -11.95 1.84 -2.81
CA LYS A 117 -11.16 2.92 -3.39
C LYS A 117 -9.72 2.50 -3.59
N TRP A 118 -9.14 2.99 -4.66
CA TRP A 118 -7.71 3.01 -4.87
C TRP A 118 -7.02 3.90 -3.84
N SER A 119 -5.72 3.70 -3.65
CA SER A 119 -4.91 4.49 -2.71
C SER A 119 -4.85 5.99 -3.08
N ASN A 120 -5.12 6.34 -4.33
CA ASN A 120 -5.27 7.73 -4.81
C ASN A 120 -6.65 8.35 -4.50
N GLY A 121 -7.60 7.57 -3.96
CA GLY A 121 -8.95 8.00 -3.60
C GLY A 121 -10.02 7.78 -4.69
N GLU A 122 -9.64 7.34 -5.89
CA GLU A 122 -10.59 7.00 -6.96
C GLU A 122 -11.39 5.74 -6.59
N PRO A 123 -12.68 5.66 -6.96
CA PRO A 123 -13.49 4.47 -6.71
C PRO A 123 -12.99 3.28 -7.52
N ILE A 124 -13.04 2.08 -6.93
CA ILE A 124 -12.84 0.83 -7.65
C ILE A 124 -14.16 0.44 -8.32
N THR A 125 -14.11 0.09 -9.60
CA THR A 125 -15.27 -0.25 -10.42
C THR A 125 -15.18 -1.65 -11.03
N ALA A 126 -16.31 -2.20 -11.47
CA ALA A 126 -16.34 -3.47 -12.20
C ALA A 126 -15.50 -3.44 -13.49
N SER A 127 -15.38 -2.27 -14.13
CA SER A 127 -14.55 -2.06 -15.32
C SER A 127 -13.06 -2.25 -15.04
N ASP A 128 -12.60 -1.99 -13.82
CA ASP A 128 -11.20 -2.21 -13.44
C ASP A 128 -10.87 -3.71 -13.45
N PHE A 129 -11.78 -4.55 -12.96
CA PHE A 129 -11.63 -6.00 -13.01
C PHE A 129 -11.62 -6.55 -14.44
N VAL A 130 -12.54 -6.06 -15.30
CA VAL A 130 -12.59 -6.43 -16.71
C VAL A 130 -11.25 -6.12 -17.38
N GLN A 131 -10.74 -4.90 -17.21
CA GLN A 131 -9.47 -4.46 -17.81
C GLN A 131 -8.27 -5.23 -17.27
N SER A 132 -8.23 -5.54 -15.97
CA SER A 132 -7.11 -6.27 -15.38
C SER A 132 -7.00 -7.70 -15.92
N TRP A 133 -8.13 -8.42 -16.05
CA TRP A 133 -8.13 -9.78 -16.61
C TRP A 133 -7.84 -9.79 -18.11
N GLN A 134 -8.32 -8.79 -18.83
CA GLN A 134 -7.98 -8.58 -20.24
C GLN A 134 -6.47 -8.33 -20.41
N THR A 135 -5.89 -7.47 -19.57
CA THR A 135 -4.44 -7.19 -19.56
C THR A 135 -3.64 -8.45 -19.24
N LEU A 136 -4.07 -9.23 -18.24
CA LEU A 136 -3.44 -10.50 -17.91
C LEU A 136 -3.45 -11.46 -19.11
N SER A 137 -4.58 -11.56 -19.82
CA SER A 137 -4.70 -12.46 -20.98
C SER A 137 -3.70 -12.16 -22.11
N GLN A 138 -3.26 -10.90 -22.21
CA GLN A 138 -2.29 -10.44 -23.20
C GLN A 138 -0.84 -10.46 -22.70
N SER A 139 -0.63 -10.67 -21.41
CA SER A 139 0.70 -10.62 -20.79
C SER A 139 1.55 -11.84 -21.11
N GLU A 140 2.84 -11.77 -20.75
CA GLU A 140 3.75 -12.92 -20.74
C GLU A 140 3.72 -13.69 -19.41
N SER A 141 2.88 -13.29 -18.45
CA SER A 141 2.76 -14.00 -17.18
C SER A 141 2.17 -15.40 -17.38
N PRO A 142 2.73 -16.44 -16.73
CA PRO A 142 2.13 -17.77 -16.71
C PRO A 142 0.74 -17.78 -16.03
N LEU A 143 0.42 -16.77 -15.20
CA LEU A 143 -0.88 -16.62 -14.53
C LEU A 143 -2.04 -16.48 -15.51
N LYS A 144 -1.80 -16.05 -16.75
CA LYS A 144 -2.85 -15.96 -17.78
C LYS A 144 -3.56 -17.29 -18.04
N ASN A 145 -2.88 -18.42 -17.81
CA ASN A 145 -3.47 -19.75 -17.94
C ASN A 145 -4.55 -20.02 -16.89
N TYR A 146 -4.54 -19.30 -15.76
CA TYR A 146 -5.56 -19.43 -14.72
C TYR A 146 -6.96 -19.02 -15.23
N LEU A 147 -7.04 -18.11 -16.20
CA LEU A 147 -8.31 -17.75 -16.85
C LEU A 147 -9.00 -18.98 -17.46
N ALA A 148 -8.23 -19.83 -18.15
CA ALA A 148 -8.75 -21.08 -18.70
C ALA A 148 -9.02 -22.14 -17.63
N PHE A 149 -8.21 -22.17 -16.56
CA PHE A 149 -8.39 -23.08 -15.42
C PHE A 149 -9.70 -22.81 -14.66
N MET A 150 -10.07 -21.53 -14.49
CA MET A 150 -11.37 -21.10 -13.94
C MET A 150 -12.57 -21.40 -14.85
N ASN A 151 -12.33 -21.94 -16.04
CA ASN A 151 -13.33 -22.12 -17.10
C ASN A 151 -13.97 -20.79 -17.54
N LEU A 152 -13.25 -19.66 -17.44
CA LEU A 152 -13.74 -18.38 -17.93
C LEU A 152 -14.10 -18.51 -19.42
N LYS A 153 -15.30 -18.05 -19.78
CA LYS A 153 -15.80 -18.17 -21.15
C LYS A 153 -14.85 -17.52 -22.14
N ASN A 154 -14.58 -18.24 -23.22
CA ASN A 154 -13.65 -17.88 -24.29
C ASN A 154 -12.17 -17.77 -23.90
N ALA A 155 -11.78 -18.03 -22.64
CA ALA A 155 -10.40 -17.82 -22.19
C ALA A 155 -9.37 -18.58 -23.03
N LYS A 156 -9.61 -19.85 -23.36
CA LYS A 156 -8.69 -20.64 -24.19
C LYS A 156 -8.50 -20.02 -25.58
N ALA A 157 -9.59 -19.68 -26.25
CA ALA A 157 -9.55 -19.09 -27.58
C ALA A 157 -8.84 -17.72 -27.58
N VAL A 158 -9.02 -16.92 -26.53
CA VAL A 158 -8.32 -15.64 -26.36
C VAL A 158 -6.81 -15.85 -26.13
N LEU A 159 -6.43 -16.78 -25.25
CA LEU A 159 -5.02 -17.11 -24.97
C LEU A 159 -4.30 -17.67 -26.21
N GLU A 160 -5.01 -18.42 -27.05
CA GLU A 160 -4.53 -18.93 -28.35
C GLU A 160 -4.59 -17.87 -29.47
N LYS A 161 -5.05 -16.64 -29.17
CA LYS A 161 -5.20 -15.53 -30.12
C LYS A 161 -6.20 -15.79 -31.24
N ALA A 162 -7.13 -16.74 -31.04
CA ALA A 162 -8.20 -17.08 -31.98
C ALA A 162 -9.41 -16.15 -31.86
N LEU A 163 -9.60 -15.50 -30.70
CA LEU A 163 -10.65 -14.50 -30.46
C LEU A 163 -10.05 -13.22 -29.86
N PRO A 164 -10.70 -12.06 -30.06
CA PRO A 164 -10.29 -10.80 -29.45
C PRO A 164 -10.49 -10.83 -27.92
N VAL A 165 -9.71 -10.04 -27.20
CA VAL A 165 -9.66 -10.05 -25.73
C VAL A 165 -10.97 -9.56 -25.10
N GLU A 166 -11.71 -8.71 -25.81
CA GLU A 166 -13.04 -8.24 -25.44
C GLU A 166 -14.10 -9.35 -25.46
N SER A 167 -13.78 -10.52 -26.03
CA SER A 167 -14.67 -11.68 -26.02
C SER A 167 -14.60 -12.52 -24.74
N LEU A 168 -13.68 -12.22 -23.82
CA LEU A 168 -13.66 -12.86 -22.50
C LEU A 168 -15.02 -12.68 -21.81
N GLY A 169 -15.48 -13.69 -21.10
CA GLY A 169 -16.77 -13.69 -20.39
C GLY A 169 -16.81 -12.76 -19.16
N LEU A 170 -16.44 -11.50 -19.31
CA LEU A 170 -16.34 -10.50 -18.26
C LEU A 170 -17.12 -9.27 -18.66
N PHE A 171 -18.06 -8.87 -17.82
CA PHE A 171 -18.97 -7.78 -18.12
C PHE A 171 -19.12 -6.88 -16.90
N ALA A 172 -18.78 -5.60 -17.06
CA ALA A 172 -19.16 -4.56 -16.12
C ALA A 172 -20.58 -4.09 -16.51
N GLU A 173 -21.60 -4.62 -15.84
CA GLU A 173 -23.00 -4.21 -16.08
C GLU A 173 -23.24 -2.77 -15.63
N ASN A 174 -22.51 -2.35 -14.59
CA ASN A 174 -22.38 -1.00 -14.09
C ASN A 174 -21.15 -0.94 -13.18
N ASP A 175 -20.86 0.23 -12.59
CA ASP A 175 -19.69 0.46 -11.73
C ASP A 175 -19.54 -0.56 -10.60
N ARG A 176 -20.63 -1.14 -10.10
CA ARG A 176 -20.63 -2.05 -8.94
C ARG A 176 -21.06 -3.47 -9.24
N THR A 177 -21.38 -3.80 -10.49
CA THR A 177 -21.87 -5.14 -10.85
C THR A 177 -20.97 -5.76 -11.90
N LEU A 178 -20.17 -6.73 -11.47
CA LEU A 178 -19.35 -7.56 -12.35
C LEU A 178 -20.07 -8.88 -12.61
N ARG A 179 -20.35 -9.17 -13.88
CA ARG A 179 -20.83 -10.47 -14.34
C ARG A 179 -19.70 -11.27 -14.97
N ILE A 180 -19.54 -12.51 -14.52
CA ILE A 180 -18.56 -13.47 -15.03
C ILE A 180 -19.31 -14.67 -15.62
N GLU A 181 -19.01 -14.99 -16.88
CA GLU A 181 -19.54 -16.17 -17.58
C GLU A 181 -18.48 -17.24 -17.75
N LEU A 182 -18.87 -18.50 -17.55
CA LEU A 182 -17.99 -19.66 -17.65
C LEU A 182 -18.43 -20.61 -18.78
N ASP A 183 -17.48 -21.24 -19.46
CA ASP A 183 -17.73 -22.30 -20.44
C ASP A 183 -18.28 -23.56 -19.77
N LYS A 184 -17.90 -23.79 -18.51
CA LYS A 184 -18.32 -24.93 -17.70
C LYS A 184 -18.76 -24.46 -16.31
N ALA A 185 -19.77 -25.12 -15.76
CA ALA A 185 -20.25 -24.83 -14.43
C ALA A 185 -19.15 -25.07 -13.40
N SER A 186 -18.85 -24.06 -12.58
CA SER A 186 -17.87 -24.12 -11.50
C SER A 186 -18.49 -23.54 -10.23
N PRO A 187 -19.03 -24.38 -9.32
CA PRO A 187 -19.58 -23.91 -8.03
C PRO A 187 -18.50 -23.29 -7.13
N TYR A 188 -17.23 -23.54 -7.42
CA TYR A 188 -16.09 -23.08 -6.65
C TYR A 188 -15.51 -21.76 -7.14
N LEU A 189 -16.11 -21.08 -8.13
CA LEU A 189 -15.55 -19.82 -8.67
C LEU A 189 -15.23 -18.79 -7.56
N PRO A 190 -16.12 -18.51 -6.59
CA PRO A 190 -15.80 -17.59 -5.50
C PRO A 190 -14.58 -18.06 -4.70
N SER A 191 -14.50 -19.34 -4.36
CA SER A 191 -13.33 -19.91 -3.67
C SER A 191 -12.06 -19.74 -4.50
N MET A 192 -12.14 -20.04 -5.81
CA MET A 192 -11.03 -19.87 -6.73
C MET A 192 -10.57 -18.42 -6.80
N LEU A 193 -11.43 -17.42 -6.60
CA LEU A 193 -11.08 -16.00 -6.68
C LEU A 193 -10.46 -15.41 -5.41
N GLY A 194 -10.44 -16.18 -4.31
CA GLY A 194 -9.78 -15.79 -3.06
C GLY A 194 -8.37 -16.38 -2.87
N THR A 195 -7.92 -17.28 -3.75
CA THR A 195 -6.63 -17.97 -3.60
C THR A 195 -5.45 -17.16 -4.16
N CYS A 196 -4.23 -17.67 -3.95
CA CYS A 196 -2.98 -17.07 -4.46
C CYS A 196 -2.88 -17.04 -5.98
N GLU A 197 -3.60 -17.93 -6.66
CA GLU A 197 -3.40 -18.19 -8.08
C GLU A 197 -4.38 -17.39 -8.95
N SER A 198 -5.36 -16.72 -8.33
CA SER A 198 -6.48 -16.05 -9.00
C SER A 198 -6.35 -14.57 -9.25
N PHE A 199 -5.15 -14.04 -9.09
CA PHE A 199 -4.84 -12.62 -9.18
C PHE A 199 -4.74 -12.11 -10.62
N ALA A 200 -5.68 -12.50 -11.47
CA ALA A 200 -6.14 -11.65 -12.55
C ALA A 200 -6.98 -10.47 -12.01
N SER A 201 -7.57 -10.65 -10.82
CA SER A 201 -8.51 -9.70 -10.21
C SER A 201 -7.75 -8.68 -9.37
N LEU A 202 -7.57 -7.46 -9.86
CA LEU A 202 -7.11 -6.26 -9.12
C LEU A 202 -6.24 -6.51 -7.88
N CYS A 203 -5.26 -7.39 -8.01
CA CYS A 203 -3.91 -6.88 -8.02
C CYS A 203 -3.81 -5.97 -9.23
#